data_AF-A0A4P6KH82-F1
#
_entry.id   AF-A0A4P6KH82-F1
#
_cell.length_a   1.000
_cell.length_b   1.000
_cell.length_c   1.000
_cell.angle_alpha   90.00
_cell.angle_beta   90.00
_cell.angle_gamma   90.00
#
_symmetry.space_group_name_H-M   'P 1'
#
loop_
_entity.id
_entity.type
_entity.pdbx_description
1 polymer ?
#
loop_
_entity_poly.entity_id
_entity_poly.type
_entity_poly.pdbx_seq_one_letter_code
_entity_poly.pdbx_strand_id
1 'polypeptide(L)'
;MNIDWMAFLIVFVAALLSAVFVVALYSLGIRFLATPAPPVRLDDGTFAPDGPSRDDEDDDVDALGRPRWATVAANVCFALSALAVLIGIFLIVPALHFW
;
A
#
# COMPACT_ATOMS: atom_id res chain seq x y z
N MET A 1 34.73 -26.88 -10.11
CA MET A 1 33.67 -25.89 -9.80
C MET A 1 34.30 -24.70 -9.12
N ASN A 2 34.26 -23.51 -9.72
CA ASN A 2 34.49 -22.26 -8.99
C ASN A 2 33.11 -21.75 -8.56
N ILE A 3 32.92 -21.53 -7.26
CA ILE A 3 31.70 -20.91 -6.75
C ILE A 3 31.79 -19.41 -7.03
N ASP A 4 30.77 -18.88 -7.69
CA ASP A 4 30.65 -17.45 -7.91
C ASP A 4 29.95 -16.82 -6.69
N TRP A 5 30.76 -16.39 -5.73
CA TRP A 5 30.28 -15.68 -4.54
C TRP A 5 29.54 -14.38 -4.87
N MET A 6 29.85 -13.74 -6.01
CA MET A 6 29.21 -12.50 -6.44
C MET A 6 27.78 -12.75 -6.89
N ALA A 7 27.52 -13.85 -7.60
CA ALA A 7 26.17 -14.22 -8.03
C ALA A 7 25.20 -14.37 -6.85
N PHE A 8 25.65 -14.99 -5.74
CA PHE A 8 24.83 -15.11 -4.52
C PHE A 8 24.50 -13.75 -3.91
N LEU A 9 25.48 -12.85 -3.85
CA LEU A 9 25.28 -11.50 -3.32
C LEU A 9 24.26 -10.70 -4.15
N ILE A 10 24.32 -10.82 -5.48
CA ILE A 10 23.40 -10.13 -6.39
C ILE A 10 21.96 -10.62 -6.15
N VAL A 11 21.72 -11.92 -6.07
CA VAL A 11 20.38 -12.47 -5.81
C VAL A 11 19.86 -12.04 -4.45
N PHE A 12 20.72 -12.04 -3.42
CA PHE A 12 20.35 -11.57 -2.09
C PHE A 12 19.91 -10.12 -2.10
N VAL A 13 20.70 -9.23 -2.71
CA VAL A 13 20.37 -7.79 -2.79
C VAL A 13 19.12 -7.56 -3.64
N ALA A 14 18.98 -8.24 -4.78
CA ALA A 14 17.81 -8.13 -5.63
C ALA A 14 16.52 -8.55 -4.91
N ALA A 15 16.56 -9.70 -4.21
CA ALA A 15 15.43 -10.19 -3.42
C ALA A 15 15.09 -9.25 -2.26
N LEU A 16 16.11 -8.76 -1.54
CA LEU A 16 15.92 -7.84 -0.42
C LEU A 16 15.28 -6.53 -0.87
N LEU A 17 15.80 -5.91 -1.93
CA LEU A 17 15.25 -4.66 -2.47
C LEU A 17 13.82 -4.84 -2.98
N SER A 18 13.56 -5.95 -3.68
CA SER A 18 12.20 -6.26 -4.13
C SER A 18 11.23 -6.41 -2.96
N ALA A 19 11.63 -7.13 -1.91
CA ALA A 19 10.80 -7.32 -0.72
C ALA A 19 10.52 -5.99 -0.01
N VAL A 20 11.56 -5.18 0.23
CA VAL A 20 11.42 -3.86 0.86
C VAL A 20 10.48 -2.96 0.05
N PHE A 21 10.61 -2.94 -1.28
CA PHE A 21 9.77 -2.12 -2.16
C PHE A 21 8.28 -2.50 -2.06
N VAL A 22 7.97 -3.79 -2.16
CA VAL A 22 6.58 -4.30 -2.09
C VAL A 22 5.96 -4.04 -0.71
N VAL A 23 6.71 -4.31 0.36
CA VAL A 23 6.24 -4.07 1.73
C VAL A 23 6.02 -2.58 1.98
N ALA A 24 6.94 -1.71 1.54
CA ALA A 24 6.80 -0.27 1.70
C ALA A 24 5.56 0.28 0.98
N LEU A 25 5.30 -0.14 -0.27
CA LEU A 25 4.09 0.25 -1.00
C LEU A 25 2.82 -0.24 -0.28
N TYR A 26 2.80 -1.47 0.20
CA TYR A 26 1.65 -2.02 0.92
C TYR A 26 1.39 -1.26 2.23
N SER A 27 2.42 -1.07 3.05
CA SER A 27 2.33 -0.30 4.30
C SER A 27 1.94 1.15 4.06
N LEU A 28 2.44 1.79 3.00
CA LEU A 28 2.07 3.14 2.61
C LEU A 28 0.59 3.21 2.19
N GLY A 29 0.08 2.21 1.47
CA GLY A 29 -1.34 2.11 1.12
C GLY A 29 -2.25 2.04 2.35
N ILE A 30 -1.88 1.22 3.34
CA ILE A 30 -2.60 1.14 4.62
C ILE A 30 -2.52 2.45 5.40
N ARG A 31 -1.41 3.19 5.30
CA ARG A 31 -1.24 4.51 5.94
C ARG A 31 -2.04 5.63 5.26
N PHE A 32 -2.36 5.51 3.97
CA PHE A 32 -3.27 6.43 3.25
C PHE A 32 -4.75 6.08 3.46
N LEU A 33 -5.10 4.79 3.56
CA LEU A 33 -6.16 4.34 4.49
C LEU A 33 -5.83 4.88 5.89
N ALA A 34 -6.58 4.73 6.97
CA ALA A 34 -6.22 5.36 8.27
C ALA A 34 -6.05 6.92 8.31
N THR A 35 -5.96 7.65 7.18
CA THR A 35 -6.03 9.12 7.16
C THR A 35 -7.44 9.52 7.62
N PRO A 36 -7.57 10.33 8.68
CA PRO A 36 -8.86 10.71 9.23
C PRO A 36 -9.64 11.62 8.28
N ALA A 37 -10.96 11.64 8.47
CA ALA A 37 -11.84 12.56 7.77
C ALA A 37 -11.53 14.03 8.13
N PRO A 38 -11.68 15.00 7.21
CA PRO A 38 -11.58 16.41 7.57
C PRO A 38 -12.64 16.77 8.61
N PRO A 39 -12.33 17.65 9.58
CA PRO A 39 -13.29 18.05 10.61
C PRO A 39 -14.48 18.76 9.97
N VAL A 40 -15.69 18.30 10.28
CA VAL A 40 -16.94 18.89 9.80
C VAL A 40 -17.15 20.21 10.54
N ARG A 41 -17.40 21.30 9.81
CA ARG A 41 -17.79 22.59 10.40
C ARG A 41 -19.25 22.53 10.80
N LEU A 42 -19.54 22.79 12.08
CA LEU A 42 -20.89 22.89 12.62
C LEU A 42 -21.49 24.26 12.30
N ASP A 43 -22.83 24.36 12.30
CA ASP A 43 -23.57 25.60 12.05
C ASP A 43 -23.27 26.72 13.07
N ASP A 44 -22.79 26.34 14.26
CA ASP A 44 -22.33 27.24 15.32
C ASP A 44 -20.91 27.81 15.08
N GLY A 45 -20.31 27.53 13.92
CA GLY A 45 -18.97 27.99 13.53
C GLY A 45 -17.81 27.26 14.21
N THR A 46 -18.13 26.39 15.17
CA THR A 46 -17.18 25.46 15.80
C THR A 46 -16.90 24.28 14.87
N PHE A 47 -15.70 23.72 14.96
CA PHE A 47 -15.41 22.45 14.31
C PHE A 47 -15.97 21.33 15.18
N ALA A 48 -16.62 20.34 14.56
CA ALA A 48 -17.04 19.14 15.28
C ALA A 48 -15.80 18.59 16.01
N PRO A 49 -15.84 18.44 17.35
CA PRO A 49 -14.79 17.72 18.07
C PRO A 49 -14.68 16.35 17.41
N ASP A 50 -13.43 15.86 17.25
CA ASP A 50 -13.12 14.62 16.52
C ASP A 50 -14.28 13.63 16.63
N GLY A 51 -14.89 13.33 15.46
CA GLY A 51 -16.08 12.47 15.39
C GLY A 51 -15.86 11.20 16.20
N PRO A 52 -16.93 10.67 16.83
CA PRO A 52 -16.87 9.79 18.00
C PRO A 52 -15.63 8.94 17.98
N SER A 53 -14.77 9.13 18.99
CA SER A 53 -13.55 8.36 19.18
C SER A 53 -13.88 6.89 18.94
N ARG A 54 -13.40 6.31 17.82
CA ARG A 54 -13.68 4.92 17.38
C ARG A 54 -13.86 4.00 18.59
N ASP A 55 -15.09 3.90 19.06
CA ASP A 55 -15.54 2.92 20.02
C ASP A 55 -15.99 1.73 19.19
N ASP A 56 -15.58 0.56 19.65
CA ASP A 56 -15.45 -0.65 18.83
C ASP A 56 -16.80 -1.32 18.47
N GLU A 57 -17.89 -0.57 18.21
CA GLU A 57 -19.23 -1.20 18.14
C GLU A 57 -20.26 -0.72 17.11
N ASP A 58 -19.94 0.21 16.19
CA ASP A 58 -20.77 0.44 15.00
C ASP A 58 -20.05 -0.10 13.75
N ASP A 59 -20.57 -1.21 13.21
CA ASP A 59 -20.19 -1.88 11.93
C ASP A 59 -20.61 -1.06 10.69
N ASP A 60 -20.56 0.26 10.85
CA ASP A 60 -20.93 1.21 9.83
C ASP A 60 -19.67 1.43 9.00
N VAL A 61 -19.65 0.82 7.81
CA VAL A 61 -18.70 1.13 6.74
C VAL A 61 -18.93 2.56 6.27
N ASP A 62 -18.65 3.56 7.11
CA ASP A 62 -18.77 4.97 6.80
C ASP A 62 -17.68 5.36 5.79
N ALA A 63 -17.95 5.02 4.53
CA ALA A 63 -17.24 5.48 3.35
C ALA A 63 -17.40 7.00 3.13
N LEU A 64 -18.16 7.69 4.00
CA LEU A 64 -18.62 9.06 3.82
C LEU A 64 -17.67 10.14 4.39
N GLY A 65 -16.59 9.78 5.07
CA GLY A 65 -15.64 10.75 5.65
C GLY A 65 -14.24 10.79 5.04
N ARG A 66 -13.76 9.73 4.39
CA ARG A 66 -12.36 9.68 3.94
C ARG A 66 -12.12 10.61 2.73
N PRO A 67 -11.10 11.47 2.77
CA PRO A 67 -10.81 12.33 1.62
C PRO A 67 -10.47 11.49 0.38
N ARG A 68 -11.09 11.81 -0.77
CA ARG A 68 -10.94 11.05 -2.02
C ARG A 68 -9.48 10.90 -2.46
N TRP A 69 -8.63 11.88 -2.15
CA TRP A 69 -7.19 11.82 -2.47
C TRP A 69 -6.49 10.68 -1.72
N ALA A 70 -6.87 10.39 -0.48
CA ALA A 70 -6.27 9.35 0.33
C ALA A 70 -6.66 7.95 -0.18
N THR A 71 -7.91 7.77 -0.60
CA THR A 71 -8.37 6.53 -1.24
C THR A 71 -7.69 6.30 -2.58
N VAL A 72 -7.56 7.34 -3.41
CA VAL A 72 -6.85 7.24 -4.70
C VAL A 72 -5.38 6.88 -4.47
N ALA A 73 -4.70 7.53 -3.52
CA ALA A 73 -3.30 7.24 -3.20
C ALA A 73 -3.11 5.79 -2.69
N ALA A 74 -4.01 5.31 -1.84
CA ALA A 74 -4.00 3.92 -1.39
C ALA A 74 -4.16 2.93 -2.55
N ASN A 75 -5.16 3.14 -3.41
CA ASN A 75 -5.39 2.29 -4.58
C ASN A 75 -4.20 2.27 -5.53
N VAL A 76 -3.55 3.42 -5.76
CA VAL A 76 -2.32 3.49 -6.57
C VAL A 76 -1.20 2.66 -5.95
N CYS A 77 -0.99 2.73 -4.63
CA CYS A 77 0.02 1.92 -3.95
C CYS A 77 -0.23 0.41 -4.11
N PHE A 78 -1.47 -0.03 -3.91
CA PHE A 78 -1.83 -1.44 -4.08
C PHE A 78 -1.70 -1.90 -5.53
N ALA A 79 -2.12 -1.07 -6.50
CA ALA A 79 -1.97 -1.37 -7.92
C ALA A 79 -0.50 -1.49 -8.33
N LEU A 80 0.37 -0.58 -7.88
CA LEU A 80 1.81 -0.63 -8.15
C LEU A 80 2.47 -1.87 -7.52
N SER A 81 2.07 -2.24 -6.31
CA SER A 81 2.55 -3.45 -5.63
C SER A 81 2.14 -4.72 -6.38
N ALA A 82 0.86 -4.84 -6.76
CA ALA A 82 0.37 -5.95 -7.56
C ALA A 82 1.07 -6.03 -8.92
N LEU A 83 1.24 -4.90 -9.61
CA LEU A 83 1.97 -4.82 -10.88
C LEU A 83 3.41 -5.32 -10.73
N ALA A 84 4.13 -4.88 -9.69
CA ALA A 84 5.49 -5.31 -9.42
C ALA A 84 5.59 -6.83 -9.22
N VAL A 85 4.65 -7.42 -8.46
CA VAL A 85 4.57 -8.88 -8.27
C VAL A 85 4.26 -9.60 -9.58
N LEU A 86 3.30 -9.12 -10.37
CA LEU A 86 2.94 -9.72 -11.66
C LEU A 86 4.10 -9.69 -12.65
N ILE A 87 4.85 -8.57 -12.70
CA ILE A 87 6.07 -8.45 -13.51
C ILE A 87 7.12 -9.45 -13.03
N GLY A 88 7.34 -9.56 -11.71
CA GLY A 88 8.25 -10.55 -11.13
C GLY A 88 7.90 -11.99 -11.55
N ILE A 89 6.61 -12.36 -11.44
CA ILE A 89 6.13 -13.69 -11.85
C ILE A 89 6.33 -13.90 -13.35
N PHE A 90 6.00 -12.92 -14.17
CA PHE A 90 6.18 -12.98 -15.63
C PHE A 90 7.64 -13.23 -16.03
N LEU A 91 8.59 -12.58 -15.35
CA LEU A 91 10.02 -12.75 -15.60
C LEU A 91 10.58 -14.09 -15.08
N ILE A 92 10.07 -14.60 -13.95
CA ILE A 92 10.53 -15.87 -13.37
C ILE A 92 10.04 -17.06 -14.18
N VAL A 93 8.79 -17.02 -14.67
CA VAL A 93 8.18 -18.13 -15.41
C VAL A 93 8.59 -18.03 -16.88
N PRO A 94 9.46 -18.93 -17.38
CA PRO A 94 9.93 -18.86 -18.77
C PRO A 94 8.77 -18.98 -19.76
N ALA A 95 7.76 -19.81 -19.43
CA ALA A 95 6.51 -20.00 -20.19
C ALA A 95 5.75 -18.73 -20.57
N LEU A 96 5.94 -17.64 -19.83
CA LEU A 96 5.19 -16.40 -20.04
C LEU A 96 5.97 -15.35 -20.85
N HIS A 97 7.32 -15.37 -20.84
CA HIS A 97 8.15 -14.36 -21.51
C HIS A 97 8.98 -14.90 -22.70
N PHE A 98 8.60 -16.06 -23.24
CA PHE A 98 9.24 -16.66 -24.42
C PHE A 98 8.99 -15.85 -25.71
N TRP A 99 9.82 -14.82 -25.95
CA TRP A 99 10.10 -14.24 -27.26
C TRP A 99 11.57 -13.88 -27.38
#